data_AF-A0A110A3J5-F1
#
_entry.id   AF-A0A110A3J5-F1
#
_cell.length_a   1.000
_cell.length_b   1.000
_cell.length_c   1.000
_cell.angle_alpha   90.00
_cell.angle_beta   90.00
_cell.angle_gamma   90.00
#
_symmetry.space_group_name_H-M   'P 1'
#
loop_
_entity.id
_entity.type
_entity.pdbx_description
1 polymer ?
#
loop_
_entity_poly.entity_id
_entity_poly.type
_entity_poly.pdbx_seq_one_letter_code
_entity_poly.pdbx_strand_id
1 'polypeptide(L)'
;MKKYYALASVAVLVLASSLTVVYLEGSFADPTNSYTYSYEGYEVTQTSCSIEGNIATVGYTITGEGCGNENNTYTIAYEIGDENALSFGTGNITGSSTIVLVPPKVVDDSGTYVVSGLKLGSTGGSAQSIQKLLISMVDDDGNLRELNIPSTISPFSYATSLNELYINADVTIGGKLISSNSAASDVPIHKIHISKLSNCAASTVIQLKNNTDADHDLIVEAQVGAGTTVGNFDNKDRVKGTTTLKLLPGSVKATSLNLTTFDRVLCNAAEWPASTELSDLANAITSTATIGFYGPAIRVNLADDSVDKGASTTVTISALDLSGVSSLYFNISYDETKFNLKSPAYSDALDSADIKGDLAGGEYVVAFASPQDITGDLMTFQLEAKDDAAAGEYQISCVVEVNGTVVDGVNHPEHTYSGSAMLTIGNTLGDLNGDDVVDENDAVYLLLYTFRASTHPIPEGQNVDYNNDGVVNSDDAIYLKNYVVNPTQYPLGGA
;
A
#
# COMPACT_ATOMS: atom_id res chain seq x y z
N MET A 1 -16.33 -49.35 31.25
CA MET A 1 -17.45 -48.72 30.54
C MET A 1 -17.41 -47.22 30.82
N LYS A 2 -16.92 -46.43 29.86
CA LYS A 2 -16.92 -44.96 29.98
C LYS A 2 -18.13 -44.43 29.20
N LYS A 3 -18.98 -43.64 29.88
CA LYS A 3 -20.02 -42.81 29.26
C LYS A 3 -19.38 -41.50 28.83
N TYR A 4 -19.72 -41.02 27.63
CA TYR A 4 -19.54 -39.62 27.26
C TYR A 4 -20.79 -39.09 26.58
N TYR A 5 -21.03 -37.81 26.85
CA TYR A 5 -22.24 -37.03 26.61
C TYR A 5 -22.33 -36.57 25.15
N ALA A 6 -23.56 -36.46 24.65
CA ALA A 6 -23.87 -35.68 23.47
C ALA A 6 -23.91 -34.19 23.84
N LEU A 7 -23.14 -33.36 23.12
CA LEU A 7 -23.43 -31.93 23.00
C LEU A 7 -23.93 -31.70 21.57
N ALA A 8 -25.14 -31.14 21.48
CA ALA A 8 -25.67 -30.53 20.28
C ALA A 8 -25.07 -29.13 20.14
N SER A 9 -24.63 -28.79 18.94
CA SER A 9 -24.27 -27.42 18.57
C SER A 9 -25.05 -26.99 17.33
N VAL A 10 -25.42 -25.72 17.41
CA VAL A 10 -26.36 -24.92 16.62
C VAL A 10 -25.99 -24.82 15.15
N ALA A 11 -27.01 -24.82 14.29
CA ALA A 11 -26.89 -24.52 12.87
C ALA A 11 -26.55 -23.03 12.68
N VAL A 12 -25.37 -22.76 12.12
CA VAL A 12 -25.08 -21.48 11.46
C VAL A 12 -25.42 -21.67 9.99
N LEU A 13 -26.36 -20.86 9.50
CA LEU A 13 -26.70 -20.76 8.09
C LEU A 13 -25.55 -20.01 7.39
N VAL A 14 -24.57 -20.74 6.87
CA VAL A 14 -23.54 -20.18 6.00
C VAL A 14 -24.03 -20.35 4.56
N LEU A 15 -24.23 -19.23 3.85
CA LEU A 15 -24.44 -19.23 2.41
C LEU A 15 -23.16 -19.75 1.75
N ALA A 16 -23.18 -21.00 1.30
CA ALA A 16 -22.04 -21.63 0.65
C ALA A 16 -21.75 -20.94 -0.70
N SER A 17 -20.62 -20.24 -0.78
CA SER A 17 -19.97 -19.91 -2.05
C SER A 17 -18.90 -20.98 -2.32
N SER A 18 -19.11 -21.73 -3.38
CA SER A 18 -18.26 -22.83 -3.82
C SER A 18 -16.95 -22.30 -4.39
N LEU A 19 -15.87 -22.43 -3.63
CA LEU A 19 -14.50 -22.26 -4.12
C LEU A 19 -14.08 -23.49 -4.94
N THR A 20 -13.55 -23.26 -6.14
CA THR A 20 -12.87 -24.26 -6.95
C THR A 20 -11.39 -23.90 -7.05
N VAL A 21 -10.54 -24.64 -6.34
CA VAL A 21 -9.09 -24.56 -6.44
C VAL A 21 -8.55 -25.56 -7.48
N VAL A 22 -7.93 -25.11 -8.56
CA VAL A 22 -7.10 -25.96 -9.43
C VAL A 22 -5.64 -25.57 -9.24
N TYR A 23 -4.83 -26.50 -8.76
CA TYR A 23 -3.41 -26.33 -8.60
C TYR A 23 -2.64 -27.50 -9.23
N LEU A 24 -1.57 -27.15 -9.93
CA LEU A 24 -0.78 -28.03 -10.78
C LEU A 24 0.67 -27.82 -10.40
N GLU A 25 1.18 -28.67 -9.52
CA GLU A 25 2.61 -28.70 -9.25
C GLU A 25 3.15 -30.04 -9.70
N GLY A 26 4.04 -30.00 -10.69
CA GLY A 26 4.64 -31.19 -11.26
C GLY A 26 5.17 -30.94 -12.67
N SER A 27 6.45 -31.22 -12.86
CA SER A 27 7.01 -31.53 -14.18
C SER A 27 6.32 -32.79 -14.68
N PHE A 28 5.37 -32.70 -15.64
CA PHE A 28 4.63 -33.82 -16.26
C PHE A 28 4.87 -35.16 -15.54
N ALA A 29 4.38 -35.26 -14.30
CA ALA A 29 4.61 -36.46 -13.51
C ALA A 29 3.79 -37.55 -14.18
N ASP A 30 4.38 -38.74 -14.20
CA ASP A 30 3.80 -39.98 -14.71
C ASP A 30 2.26 -39.99 -14.59
N PRO A 31 1.50 -40.08 -15.70
CA PRO A 31 0.03 -40.04 -15.71
C PRO A 31 -0.63 -41.17 -14.89
N THR A 32 0.16 -42.05 -14.25
CA THR A 32 -0.30 -43.18 -13.44
C THR A 32 -0.41 -42.92 -11.93
N ASN A 33 0.12 -41.81 -11.39
CA ASN A 33 0.07 -41.53 -9.95
C ASN A 33 -0.92 -40.42 -9.60
N SER A 34 -1.92 -40.74 -8.78
CA SER A 34 -2.81 -39.76 -8.15
C SER A 34 -1.99 -38.86 -7.20
N TYR A 35 -2.06 -37.54 -7.40
CA TYR A 35 -1.45 -36.55 -6.51
C TYR A 35 -2.53 -35.81 -5.71
N THR A 36 -2.28 -35.60 -4.43
CA THR A 36 -3.14 -34.83 -3.52
C THR A 36 -2.30 -33.76 -2.82
N TYR A 37 -2.81 -32.54 -2.74
CA TYR A 37 -2.18 -31.44 -2.01
C TYR A 37 -3.24 -30.59 -1.29
N SER A 38 -2.80 -29.77 -0.33
CA SER A 38 -3.66 -28.88 0.45
C SER A 38 -3.32 -27.40 0.20
N TYR A 39 -4.34 -26.54 0.04
CA TYR A 39 -4.19 -25.09 -0.13
C TYR A 39 -5.32 -24.36 0.61
N GLU A 40 -4.98 -23.44 1.52
CA GLU A 40 -5.94 -22.61 2.28
C GLU A 40 -7.14 -23.38 2.89
N GLY A 41 -6.91 -24.60 3.38
CA GLY A 41 -7.97 -25.44 3.98
C GLY A 41 -8.75 -26.32 3.00
N TYR A 42 -8.36 -26.35 1.73
CA TYR A 42 -8.92 -27.22 0.69
C TYR A 42 -7.92 -28.31 0.32
N GLU A 43 -8.36 -29.57 0.22
CA GLU A 43 -7.64 -30.67 -0.40
C GLU A 43 -8.04 -30.79 -1.87
N VAL A 44 -7.06 -30.94 -2.75
CA VAL A 44 -7.29 -31.17 -4.17
C VAL A 44 -6.58 -32.45 -4.58
N THR A 45 -7.32 -33.34 -5.23
CA THR A 45 -6.83 -34.65 -5.69
C THR A 45 -7.00 -34.77 -7.19
N GLN A 46 -5.94 -35.10 -7.91
CA GLN A 46 -6.01 -35.46 -9.33
C GLN A 46 -6.71 -36.81 -9.49
N THR A 47 -7.82 -36.85 -10.23
CA THR A 47 -8.64 -38.05 -10.44
C THR A 47 -8.42 -38.71 -11.79
N SER A 48 -7.94 -37.97 -12.79
CA SER A 48 -7.60 -38.53 -14.11
C SER A 48 -6.58 -37.67 -14.84
N CYS A 49 -5.82 -38.27 -15.76
CA CYS A 49 -5.04 -37.56 -16.76
C CYS A 49 -5.10 -38.37 -18.06
N SER A 50 -5.44 -37.72 -19.17
CA SER A 50 -5.42 -38.33 -20.50
C SER A 50 -4.84 -37.37 -21.52
N ILE A 51 -3.98 -37.87 -22.39
CA ILE A 51 -3.39 -37.06 -23.47
C ILE A 51 -3.95 -37.58 -24.80
N GLU A 52 -4.61 -36.71 -25.57
CA GLU A 52 -5.11 -36.99 -26.91
C GLU A 52 -4.54 -35.97 -27.89
N GLY A 53 -3.56 -36.37 -28.70
CA GLY A 53 -2.80 -35.45 -29.56
C GLY A 53 -2.03 -34.42 -28.73
N ASN A 54 -2.21 -33.14 -29.05
CA ASN A 54 -1.62 -32.03 -28.30
C ASN A 54 -2.48 -31.59 -27.11
N ILE A 55 -3.56 -32.33 -26.79
CA ILE A 55 -4.49 -31.99 -25.73
C ILE A 55 -4.25 -32.87 -24.51
N ALA A 56 -3.74 -32.30 -23.43
CA ALA A 56 -3.73 -32.97 -22.12
C ALA A 56 -5.02 -32.62 -21.38
N THR A 57 -5.75 -33.62 -20.91
CA THR A 57 -6.99 -33.47 -20.14
C THR A 57 -6.76 -33.98 -18.73
N VAL A 58 -6.93 -33.13 -17.71
CA VAL A 58 -6.72 -33.52 -16.32
C VAL A 58 -7.99 -33.32 -15.48
N GLY A 59 -8.35 -34.37 -14.74
CA GLY A 59 -9.47 -34.45 -13.80
C GLY A 59 -9.04 -34.13 -12.38
N TYR A 60 -9.81 -33.32 -11.65
CA TYR A 60 -9.59 -33.05 -10.23
C TYR A 60 -10.86 -33.23 -9.40
N THR A 61 -10.71 -33.61 -8.14
CA THR A 61 -11.70 -33.49 -7.06
C THR A 61 -11.17 -32.59 -5.96
N ILE A 62 -12.03 -31.71 -5.44
CA ILE A 62 -11.68 -30.75 -4.39
C ILE A 62 -12.59 -30.98 -3.19
N THR A 63 -12.01 -31.07 -2.00
CA THR A 63 -12.71 -31.25 -0.72
C THR A 63 -12.27 -30.17 0.27
N GLY A 64 -13.22 -29.46 0.88
CA GLY A 64 -12.96 -28.37 1.81
C GLY A 64 -14.26 -27.75 2.31
N GLU A 65 -14.18 -26.86 3.31
CA GLU A 65 -15.35 -26.15 3.81
C GLU A 65 -15.97 -25.31 2.69
N GLY A 66 -17.27 -25.49 2.42
CA GLY A 66 -17.98 -24.81 1.32
C GLY A 66 -17.96 -25.54 -0.03
N CYS A 67 -17.14 -26.59 -0.22
CA CYS A 67 -17.28 -27.49 -1.37
C CYS A 67 -18.43 -28.46 -1.06
N GLY A 68 -19.55 -28.38 -1.78
CA GLY A 68 -20.68 -29.30 -1.59
C GLY A 68 -20.24 -30.77 -1.65
N ASN A 69 -20.99 -31.67 -0.99
CA ASN A 69 -20.68 -33.11 -0.83
C ASN A 69 -20.64 -33.92 -2.16
N GLU A 70 -20.67 -33.26 -3.31
CA GLU A 70 -20.63 -33.87 -4.63
C GLU A 70 -19.22 -33.75 -5.19
N ASN A 71 -18.70 -34.86 -5.73
CA ASN A 71 -17.39 -34.91 -6.38
C ASN A 71 -17.35 -33.95 -7.57
N ASN A 72 -16.98 -32.69 -7.32
CA ASN A 72 -16.83 -31.70 -8.37
C ASN A 72 -15.66 -32.14 -9.25
N THR A 73 -15.98 -32.66 -10.44
CA THR A 73 -14.99 -33.13 -11.41
C THR A 73 -14.73 -32.03 -12.40
N TYR A 74 -13.51 -31.50 -12.39
CA TYR A 74 -13.08 -30.46 -13.33
C TYR A 74 -12.23 -31.09 -14.41
N THR A 75 -12.54 -30.79 -15.67
CA THR A 75 -11.77 -31.23 -16.83
C THR A 75 -11.08 -30.01 -17.42
N ILE A 76 -9.75 -29.99 -17.34
CA ILE A 76 -8.93 -28.94 -17.95
C ILE A 76 -8.19 -29.56 -19.13
N ALA A 77 -8.50 -29.08 -20.31
CA ALA A 77 -7.75 -29.38 -21.52
C ALA A 77 -6.60 -28.38 -21.66
N TYR A 78 -5.41 -28.82 -22.04
CA TYR A 78 -4.28 -27.95 -22.40
C TYR A 78 -3.88 -28.28 -23.82
N GLU A 79 -3.94 -27.31 -24.74
CA GLU A 79 -3.36 -27.48 -26.07
C GLU A 79 -1.89 -27.03 -26.03
N ILE A 80 -0.97 -27.96 -26.25
CA ILE A 80 0.45 -27.67 -26.43
C ILE A 80 0.62 -27.18 -27.87
N GLY A 81 0.65 -25.87 -28.05
CA GLY A 81 0.92 -25.26 -29.36
C GLY A 81 2.42 -25.30 -29.73
N ASP A 82 2.71 -25.12 -31.02
CA ASP A 82 4.08 -25.14 -31.58
C ASP A 82 5.00 -24.00 -31.06
N GLU A 83 4.46 -23.05 -30.27
CA GLU A 83 5.16 -21.85 -29.78
C GLU A 83 5.33 -21.79 -28.25
N ASN A 84 5.37 -22.92 -27.54
CA ASN A 84 5.37 -22.99 -26.06
C ASN A 84 4.14 -22.29 -25.43
N ALA A 85 3.03 -22.23 -26.17
CA ALA A 85 1.80 -21.59 -25.73
C ALA A 85 0.88 -22.57 -25.02
N LEU A 86 0.55 -22.25 -23.76
CA LEU A 86 -0.36 -23.02 -22.92
C LEU A 86 -1.78 -22.49 -23.13
N SER A 87 -2.53 -23.12 -24.03
CA SER A 87 -3.94 -22.79 -24.26
C SER A 87 -4.82 -23.66 -23.35
N PHE A 88 -5.66 -23.05 -22.52
CA PHE A 88 -6.57 -23.77 -21.62
C PHE A 88 -7.92 -23.98 -22.33
N GLY A 89 -8.29 -25.23 -22.59
CA GLY A 89 -9.62 -25.65 -23.01
C GLY A 89 -10.47 -25.98 -21.78
N THR A 90 -11.67 -25.41 -21.72
CA THR A 90 -12.55 -25.48 -20.55
C THR A 90 -13.61 -26.57 -20.68
N GLY A 91 -13.76 -27.39 -19.63
CA GLY A 91 -14.97 -28.18 -19.37
C GLY A 91 -16.12 -27.33 -18.79
N ASN A 92 -17.30 -27.95 -18.63
CA ASN A 92 -18.47 -27.30 -18.02
C ASN A 92 -18.27 -27.11 -16.50
N ILE A 93 -17.81 -25.94 -16.07
CA ILE A 93 -17.84 -25.53 -14.66
C ILE A 93 -19.28 -25.11 -14.33
N THR A 94 -20.01 -25.95 -13.59
CA THR A 94 -21.35 -25.59 -13.10
C THR A 94 -21.30 -25.37 -11.60
N GLY A 95 -21.70 -24.18 -11.16
CA GLY A 95 -21.93 -23.88 -9.74
C GLY A 95 -20.79 -23.25 -8.95
N SER A 96 -19.65 -22.86 -9.53
CA SER A 96 -18.52 -22.30 -8.76
C SER A 96 -18.43 -20.78 -8.79
N SER A 97 -18.14 -20.16 -7.65
CA SER A 97 -17.92 -18.70 -7.55
C SER A 97 -16.45 -18.32 -7.76
N THR A 98 -15.49 -19.20 -7.49
CA THR A 98 -14.07 -18.85 -7.57
C THR A 98 -13.27 -19.96 -8.25
N ILE A 99 -12.34 -19.60 -9.15
CA ILE A 99 -11.43 -20.52 -9.85
C ILE A 99 -9.99 -20.14 -9.47
N VAL A 100 -9.22 -21.07 -8.91
CA VAL A 100 -7.76 -20.94 -8.82
C VAL A 100 -7.14 -21.70 -9.99
N LEU A 101 -6.16 -21.11 -10.65
CA LEU A 101 -5.31 -21.72 -11.66
C LEU A 101 -3.87 -21.62 -11.20
N VAL A 102 -3.20 -22.75 -11.03
CA VAL A 102 -1.73 -22.79 -11.02
C VAL A 102 -1.31 -23.42 -12.33
N PRO A 103 -0.69 -22.69 -13.26
CA PRO A 103 -0.19 -23.24 -14.51
C PRO A 103 0.75 -24.43 -14.26
N PRO A 104 0.73 -25.49 -15.09
CA PRO A 104 1.71 -26.55 -14.98
C PRO A 104 3.11 -25.98 -15.28
N LYS A 105 4.14 -26.61 -14.73
CA LYS A 105 5.54 -26.18 -14.87
C LYS A 105 6.02 -26.28 -16.31
N VAL A 106 5.80 -25.21 -17.09
CA VAL A 106 6.42 -24.99 -18.40
C VAL A 106 7.36 -23.83 -18.26
N VAL A 107 8.64 -24.19 -18.20
CA VAL A 107 9.75 -23.28 -17.99
C VAL A 107 10.50 -23.21 -19.31
N ASP A 108 10.77 -22.01 -19.80
CA ASP A 108 11.68 -21.84 -20.93
C ASP A 108 13.14 -22.13 -20.53
N ASP A 109 14.07 -22.04 -21.48
CA ASP A 109 15.50 -22.29 -21.23
C ASP A 109 16.11 -21.35 -20.17
N SER A 110 15.43 -20.26 -19.83
CA SER A 110 15.90 -19.25 -18.87
C SER A 110 15.38 -19.45 -17.44
N GLY A 111 14.46 -20.40 -17.21
CA GLY A 111 13.84 -20.55 -15.90
C GLY A 111 12.50 -19.82 -15.74
N THR A 112 12.03 -19.13 -16.79
CA THR A 112 10.84 -18.27 -16.77
C THR A 112 9.61 -19.05 -17.22
N TYR A 113 8.48 -18.82 -16.55
CA TYR A 113 7.21 -19.43 -16.94
C TYR A 113 6.52 -18.54 -17.96
N VAL A 114 6.21 -19.11 -19.12
CA VAL A 114 5.57 -18.39 -20.22
C VAL A 114 4.13 -18.87 -20.35
N VAL A 115 3.17 -17.96 -20.15
CA VAL A 115 1.75 -18.23 -20.40
C VAL A 115 1.31 -17.38 -21.59
N SER A 116 1.40 -17.94 -22.80
CA SER A 116 0.82 -17.34 -23.99
C SER A 116 -0.61 -17.85 -24.20
N GLY A 117 -1.57 -16.93 -24.14
CA GLY A 117 -2.94 -17.18 -24.60
C GLY A 117 -3.83 -17.99 -23.67
N LEU A 118 -3.83 -17.67 -22.36
CA LEU A 118 -4.87 -18.16 -21.45
C LEU A 118 -6.25 -17.72 -21.98
N LYS A 119 -6.99 -18.70 -22.51
CA LYS A 119 -8.38 -18.57 -22.92
C LYS A 119 -9.23 -19.31 -21.90
N LEU A 120 -10.23 -18.64 -21.36
CA LEU A 120 -11.25 -19.28 -20.53
C LEU A 120 -12.53 -19.32 -21.35
N GLY A 121 -12.88 -20.48 -21.90
CA GLY A 121 -14.09 -20.66 -22.71
C GLY A 121 -15.22 -21.35 -21.93
N SER A 122 -16.34 -21.59 -22.60
CA SER A 122 -17.17 -22.75 -22.31
C SER A 122 -17.52 -23.37 -23.66
N THR A 123 -17.43 -24.69 -23.80
CA THR A 123 -17.76 -25.39 -25.05
C THR A 123 -19.27 -25.64 -25.20
N GLY A 124 -20.08 -25.24 -24.22
CA GLY A 124 -21.49 -25.63 -24.08
C GLY A 124 -22.55 -24.52 -24.13
N GLY A 125 -22.21 -23.29 -24.53
CA GLY A 125 -23.20 -22.19 -24.73
C GLY A 125 -23.94 -21.71 -23.47
N SER A 126 -23.62 -22.25 -22.30
CA SER A 126 -24.14 -21.79 -21.02
C SER A 126 -23.20 -20.74 -20.46
N ALA A 127 -23.73 -19.56 -20.20
CA ALA A 127 -23.07 -18.49 -19.48
C ALA A 127 -22.59 -18.97 -18.11
N GLN A 128 -21.32 -18.74 -17.78
CA GLN A 128 -20.80 -19.00 -16.45
C GLN A 128 -20.49 -17.69 -15.73
N SER A 129 -20.89 -17.61 -14.46
CA SER A 129 -20.54 -16.53 -13.56
C SER A 129 -19.31 -16.94 -12.79
N ILE A 130 -18.16 -16.38 -13.14
CA ILE A 130 -16.94 -16.50 -12.33
C ILE A 130 -16.96 -15.25 -11.44
N GLN A 131 -16.86 -15.39 -10.13
CA GLN A 131 -16.73 -14.22 -9.25
C GLN A 131 -15.25 -13.88 -9.08
N LYS A 132 -14.38 -14.86 -8.91
CA LYS A 132 -12.95 -14.63 -8.69
C LYS A 132 -12.07 -15.60 -9.46
N LEU A 133 -11.02 -15.10 -10.12
CA LEU A 133 -9.97 -15.88 -10.77
C LEU A 133 -8.65 -15.63 -10.06
N LEU A 134 -8.01 -16.66 -9.51
CA LEU A 134 -6.69 -16.58 -8.89
C LEU A 134 -5.67 -17.30 -9.77
N ILE A 135 -4.58 -16.64 -10.14
CA ILE A 135 -3.41 -17.22 -10.81
C ILE A 135 -2.26 -17.13 -9.82
N SER A 136 -1.72 -18.24 -9.33
CA SER A 136 -0.62 -18.21 -8.35
C SER A 136 0.62 -18.89 -8.92
N MET A 137 1.76 -18.20 -8.87
CA MET A 137 3.07 -18.68 -9.31
C MET A 137 4.07 -18.42 -8.17
N VAL A 138 4.07 -19.33 -7.20
CA VAL A 138 5.01 -19.32 -6.07
C VAL A 138 5.85 -20.59 -6.09
N ASP A 139 7.08 -20.54 -5.60
CA ASP A 139 7.88 -21.74 -5.34
C ASP A 139 7.53 -22.38 -3.98
N ASP A 140 8.14 -23.53 -3.71
CA ASP A 140 7.99 -24.32 -2.48
C ASP A 140 8.34 -23.50 -1.21
N ASP A 141 9.16 -22.46 -1.36
CA ASP A 141 9.57 -21.54 -0.30
C ASP A 141 8.63 -20.32 -0.18
N GLY A 142 7.61 -20.22 -1.04
CA GLY A 142 6.63 -19.13 -1.07
C GLY A 142 7.09 -17.88 -1.84
N ASN A 143 8.24 -17.91 -2.52
CA ASN A 143 8.72 -16.78 -3.30
C ASN A 143 7.95 -16.66 -4.62
N LEU A 144 7.69 -15.41 -5.04
CA LEU A 144 7.07 -15.14 -6.34
C LEU A 144 7.98 -15.60 -7.48
N ARG A 145 7.42 -16.36 -8.42
CA ARG A 145 8.07 -16.74 -9.69
C ARG A 145 7.66 -15.78 -10.80
N GLU A 146 8.53 -15.66 -11.81
CA GLU A 146 8.24 -14.84 -12.98
C GLU A 146 7.12 -15.46 -13.83
N LEU A 147 6.08 -14.67 -14.09
CA LEU A 147 4.99 -14.97 -15.02
C LEU A 147 5.10 -14.03 -16.21
N ASN A 148 5.59 -14.56 -17.34
CA ASN A 148 5.63 -13.81 -18.58
C ASN A 148 4.32 -13.99 -19.35
N ILE A 149 3.63 -12.88 -19.60
CA ILE A 149 2.41 -12.75 -20.38
C ILE A 149 2.79 -12.02 -21.68
N PRO A 150 3.35 -12.73 -22.67
CA PRO A 150 3.87 -12.11 -23.89
C PRO A 150 2.76 -11.55 -24.78
N SER A 151 1.54 -12.06 -24.63
CA SER A 151 0.37 -11.69 -25.43
C SER A 151 -0.87 -11.57 -24.55
N THR A 152 -2.02 -11.27 -25.15
CA THR A 152 -3.22 -10.93 -24.39
C THR A 152 -3.83 -12.11 -23.63
N ILE A 153 -4.14 -11.99 -22.33
CA ILE A 153 -5.17 -12.86 -21.74
C ILE A 153 -6.48 -12.35 -22.30
N SER A 154 -7.12 -13.15 -23.15
CA SER A 154 -8.44 -12.84 -23.68
C SER A 154 -9.45 -13.55 -22.78
N PRO A 155 -9.98 -12.90 -21.75
CA PRO A 155 -10.88 -13.57 -20.84
C PRO A 155 -12.20 -13.67 -21.58
N PHE A 156 -12.65 -14.89 -21.79
CA PHE A 156 -14.05 -15.22 -22.03
C PHE A 156 -14.66 -14.81 -23.36
N SER A 157 -14.94 -15.82 -24.19
CA SER A 157 -15.96 -15.68 -25.23
C SER A 157 -17.38 -15.85 -24.67
N TYR A 158 -17.54 -16.38 -23.44
CA TYR A 158 -18.85 -16.85 -22.92
C TYR A 158 -19.07 -16.69 -21.39
N ALA A 159 -18.19 -16.05 -20.62
CA ALA A 159 -18.46 -15.79 -19.20
C ALA A 159 -19.34 -14.54 -19.07
N THR A 160 -20.31 -14.58 -18.16
CA THR A 160 -21.21 -13.47 -17.87
C THR A 160 -20.74 -12.59 -16.72
N SER A 161 -19.76 -13.03 -15.93
CA SER A 161 -19.12 -12.20 -14.90
C SER A 161 -17.71 -12.70 -14.60
N LEU A 162 -16.84 -11.76 -14.22
CA LEU A 162 -15.55 -11.95 -13.54
C LEU A 162 -15.41 -10.74 -12.62
N ASN A 163 -15.70 -10.86 -11.33
CA ASN A 163 -15.65 -9.70 -10.43
C ASN A 163 -14.22 -9.37 -10.00
N GLU A 164 -13.40 -10.40 -9.80
CA GLU A 164 -12.05 -10.24 -9.26
C GLU A 164 -11.02 -11.09 -10.02
N LEU A 165 -9.87 -10.50 -10.33
CA LEU A 165 -8.69 -11.20 -10.85
C LEU A 165 -7.55 -11.03 -9.84
N TYR A 166 -6.96 -12.12 -9.38
CA TYR A 166 -5.77 -12.12 -8.52
C TYR A 166 -4.65 -12.84 -9.26
N ILE A 167 -3.48 -12.22 -9.35
CA ILE A 167 -2.27 -12.78 -9.93
C ILE A 167 -1.19 -12.70 -8.86
N ASN A 168 -0.94 -13.81 -8.18
CA ASN A 168 0.11 -13.95 -7.19
C ASN A 168 1.42 -14.40 -7.85
N ALA A 169 2.08 -13.50 -8.56
CA ALA A 169 3.31 -13.75 -9.32
C ALA A 169 4.15 -12.46 -9.49
N ASP A 170 5.39 -12.60 -9.96
CA ASP A 170 6.18 -11.49 -10.51
C ASP A 170 5.91 -11.39 -12.01
N VAL A 171 5.06 -10.45 -12.42
CA VAL A 171 4.45 -10.46 -13.76
C VAL A 171 5.19 -9.55 -14.72
N THR A 172 5.66 -10.12 -15.82
CA THR A 172 6.15 -9.40 -17.01
C THR A 172 5.06 -9.41 -18.08
N ILE A 173 4.59 -8.23 -18.50
CA ILE A 173 3.52 -8.12 -19.50
C ILE A 173 4.09 -7.53 -20.80
N GLY A 174 4.15 -8.36 -21.84
CA GLY A 174 4.52 -7.96 -23.20
C GLY A 174 3.33 -7.49 -24.05
N GLY A 175 2.11 -7.86 -23.66
CA GLY A 175 0.86 -7.56 -24.37
C GLY A 175 -0.18 -6.82 -23.51
N LYS A 176 -1.46 -7.15 -23.68
CA LYS A 176 -2.56 -6.61 -22.84
C LYS A 176 -2.89 -7.63 -21.75
N LEU A 177 -2.98 -7.25 -20.49
CA LEU A 177 -3.35 -8.23 -19.46
C LEU A 177 -4.74 -8.79 -19.69
N ILE A 178 -5.71 -7.96 -20.09
CA ILE A 178 -7.07 -8.37 -20.40
C ILE A 178 -7.46 -7.72 -21.74
N SER A 179 -8.11 -8.48 -22.64
CA SER A 179 -8.97 -7.90 -23.68
C SER A 179 -10.27 -8.66 -23.84
N SER A 180 -11.40 -7.98 -23.71
CA SER A 180 -12.70 -8.45 -24.20
C SER A 180 -12.88 -8.00 -25.67
N ASN A 181 -13.07 -8.95 -26.58
CA ASN A 181 -13.32 -8.67 -28.01
C ASN A 181 -14.82 -8.67 -28.38
N SER A 182 -15.71 -8.98 -27.42
CA SER A 182 -17.14 -9.14 -27.63
C SER A 182 -17.89 -7.84 -27.33
N ALA A 183 -18.68 -7.36 -28.29
CA ALA A 183 -19.60 -6.23 -28.10
C ALA A 183 -20.88 -6.62 -27.30
N ALA A 184 -21.00 -7.86 -26.84
CA ALA A 184 -22.28 -8.46 -26.45
C ALA A 184 -22.39 -8.92 -24.99
N SER A 185 -21.37 -8.73 -24.15
CA SER A 185 -21.44 -9.09 -22.74
C SER A 185 -20.51 -8.22 -21.90
N ASP A 186 -21.10 -7.26 -21.18
CA ASP A 186 -20.42 -6.48 -20.15
C ASP A 186 -20.03 -7.43 -19.00
N VAL A 187 -18.73 -7.68 -18.84
CA VAL A 187 -18.21 -8.50 -17.73
C VAL A 187 -17.67 -7.53 -16.68
N PRO A 188 -18.39 -7.30 -15.56
CA PRO A 188 -17.96 -6.32 -14.57
C PRO A 188 -16.79 -6.87 -13.76
N ILE A 189 -15.58 -6.32 -13.98
CA ILE A 189 -14.42 -6.53 -13.12
C ILE A 189 -14.34 -5.36 -12.14
N HIS A 190 -14.39 -5.65 -10.85
CA HIS A 190 -14.27 -4.67 -9.76
C HIS A 190 -12.85 -4.58 -9.22
N LYS A 191 -12.11 -5.70 -9.26
CA LYS A 191 -10.78 -5.77 -8.65
C LYS A 191 -9.80 -6.56 -9.50
N ILE A 192 -8.61 -6.00 -9.69
CA ILE A 192 -7.46 -6.69 -10.24
C ILE A 192 -6.34 -6.56 -9.19
N HIS A 193 -5.81 -7.67 -8.73
CA HIS A 193 -4.68 -7.72 -7.82
C HIS A 193 -3.52 -8.42 -8.51
N ILE A 194 -2.34 -7.82 -8.51
CA ILE A 194 -1.10 -8.35 -9.08
C ILE A 194 -0.01 -8.21 -8.02
N SER A 195 0.54 -9.31 -7.52
CA SER A 195 1.53 -9.22 -6.43
C SER A 195 2.71 -8.34 -6.80
N LYS A 196 3.27 -8.49 -8.00
CA LYS A 196 4.32 -7.62 -8.51
C LYS A 196 4.28 -7.47 -10.03
N LEU A 197 4.53 -6.25 -10.52
CA LEU A 197 4.74 -5.92 -11.92
C LEU A 197 6.22 -5.61 -12.15
N SER A 198 6.84 -6.36 -13.05
CA SER A 198 8.23 -6.16 -13.49
C SER A 198 8.30 -6.01 -15.00
N ASN A 199 9.21 -5.17 -15.50
CA ASN A 199 9.62 -5.13 -16.92
C ASN A 199 8.48 -5.08 -17.96
N CYS A 200 7.35 -4.44 -17.64
CA CYS A 200 6.26 -4.25 -18.59
C CYS A 200 6.70 -3.24 -19.68
N ALA A 201 6.99 -3.73 -20.88
CA ALA A 201 7.40 -2.91 -22.02
C ALA A 201 6.19 -2.37 -22.83
N ALA A 202 5.00 -2.90 -22.58
CA ALA A 202 3.79 -2.51 -23.28
C ALA A 202 3.20 -1.19 -22.77
N SER A 203 2.72 -0.35 -23.70
CA SER A 203 2.04 0.92 -23.40
C SER A 203 0.62 0.76 -22.86
N THR A 204 0.13 -0.48 -22.69
CA THR A 204 -1.21 -0.80 -22.20
C THR A 204 -1.14 -2.05 -21.34
N VAL A 205 -1.16 -1.89 -20.02
CA VAL A 205 -1.10 -3.02 -19.09
C VAL A 205 -2.45 -3.72 -19.01
N ILE A 206 -3.58 -3.01 -19.02
CA ILE A 206 -4.93 -3.59 -18.96
C ILE A 206 -5.85 -2.85 -19.95
N GLN A 207 -6.62 -3.57 -20.78
CA GLN A 207 -7.65 -2.98 -21.63
C GLN A 207 -9.01 -3.63 -21.35
N LEU A 208 -9.88 -2.91 -20.63
CA LEU A 208 -11.27 -3.33 -20.42
C LEU A 208 -12.13 -2.68 -21.52
N LYS A 209 -12.75 -3.47 -22.40
CA LYS A 209 -13.76 -2.98 -23.36
C LYS A 209 -15.16 -3.35 -22.86
N ASN A 210 -16.08 -2.38 -22.87
CA ASN A 210 -17.51 -2.53 -22.61
C ASN A 210 -17.84 -2.93 -21.15
N ASN A 211 -17.89 -1.95 -20.25
CA ASN A 211 -18.51 -2.09 -18.94
C ASN A 211 -19.50 -0.93 -18.73
N THR A 212 -20.52 -0.86 -19.58
CA THR A 212 -21.28 0.38 -19.80
C THR A 212 -22.41 0.66 -18.81
N ASP A 213 -22.85 -0.33 -18.03
CA ASP A 213 -24.14 -0.23 -17.34
C ASP A 213 -24.12 -0.33 -15.81
N ALA A 214 -22.96 -0.43 -15.17
CA ALA A 214 -22.92 -0.44 -13.71
C ALA A 214 -21.93 0.59 -13.12
N ASP A 215 -22.41 1.38 -12.16
CA ASP A 215 -21.62 2.30 -11.34
C ASP A 215 -20.73 1.48 -10.38
N HIS A 216 -19.66 0.90 -10.93
CA HIS A 216 -18.71 0.10 -10.17
C HIS A 216 -17.33 0.72 -10.21
N ASP A 217 -16.71 0.78 -9.04
CA ASP A 217 -15.30 1.16 -8.89
C ASP A 217 -14.40 0.01 -9.36
N LEU A 218 -13.33 0.35 -10.07
CA LEU A 218 -12.27 -0.59 -10.43
C LEU A 218 -11.03 -0.29 -9.59
N ILE A 219 -10.59 -1.26 -8.80
CA ILE A 219 -9.35 -1.17 -8.01
C ILE A 219 -8.30 -2.11 -8.63
N VAL A 220 -7.17 -1.54 -9.02
CA VAL A 220 -6.00 -2.27 -9.50
C VAL A 220 -4.92 -2.18 -8.43
N GLU A 221 -4.62 -3.29 -7.78
CA GLU A 221 -3.57 -3.39 -6.75
C GLU A 221 -2.31 -3.99 -7.37
N ALA A 222 -1.18 -3.28 -7.32
CA ALA A 222 0.08 -3.82 -7.82
C ALA A 222 1.31 -3.31 -7.08
N GLN A 223 2.29 -4.18 -6.81
CA GLN A 223 3.64 -3.74 -6.45
C GLN A 223 4.38 -3.38 -7.74
N VAL A 224 4.80 -2.12 -7.89
CA VAL A 224 5.49 -1.69 -9.11
C VAL A 224 7.01 -1.74 -8.91
N GLY A 225 7.69 -2.61 -9.66
CA GLY A 225 9.14 -2.75 -9.62
C GLY A 225 9.89 -1.65 -10.38
N ALA A 226 11.19 -1.50 -10.10
CA ALA A 226 12.05 -0.56 -10.81
C ALA A 226 12.13 -0.92 -12.30
N GLY A 227 12.25 0.08 -13.17
CA GLY A 227 12.30 -0.18 -14.62
C GLY A 227 10.93 -0.36 -15.29
N THR A 228 9.87 -0.58 -14.50
CA THR A 228 8.53 -0.87 -15.02
C THR A 228 7.89 0.35 -15.69
N THR A 229 7.20 0.11 -16.81
CA THR A 229 6.28 1.08 -17.42
C THR A 229 4.86 0.59 -17.23
N VAL A 230 4.04 1.36 -16.51
CA VAL A 230 2.60 1.06 -16.40
C VAL A 230 1.86 1.93 -17.40
N GLY A 231 1.38 1.29 -18.46
CA GLY A 231 0.65 1.91 -19.54
C GLY A 231 -0.83 2.20 -19.22
N ASN A 232 -1.45 3.00 -20.09
CA ASN A 232 -2.82 3.49 -19.95
C ASN A 232 -3.84 2.35 -19.94
N PHE A 233 -4.98 2.55 -19.29
CA PHE A 233 -6.16 1.71 -19.54
C PHE A 233 -6.85 2.33 -20.75
N ASP A 234 -6.90 1.64 -21.87
CA ASP A 234 -7.66 2.14 -23.02
C ASP A 234 -9.16 1.95 -22.74
N ASN A 235 -9.70 2.86 -21.91
CA ASN A 235 -11.06 2.86 -21.39
C ASN A 235 -11.79 4.17 -21.72
N LYS A 236 -11.46 4.76 -22.87
CA LYS A 236 -11.78 6.15 -23.23
C LYS A 236 -13.27 6.52 -23.24
N ASP A 237 -14.18 5.58 -23.01
CA ASP A 237 -15.63 5.78 -23.11
C ASP A 237 -16.49 5.09 -22.02
N ARG A 238 -16.00 4.25 -21.09
CA ARG A 238 -16.86 3.14 -20.56
C ARG A 238 -16.67 2.59 -19.13
N VAL A 239 -16.18 3.35 -18.15
CA VAL A 239 -16.44 3.04 -16.71
C VAL A 239 -17.10 4.25 -16.08
N LYS A 240 -18.27 4.06 -15.46
CA LYS A 240 -19.02 5.14 -14.79
C LYS A 240 -18.55 5.41 -13.35
N GLY A 241 -17.91 4.43 -12.70
CA GLY A 241 -17.36 4.54 -11.36
C GLY A 241 -15.90 5.02 -11.32
N THR A 242 -15.32 5.03 -10.12
CA THR A 242 -13.95 5.49 -9.86
C THR A 242 -12.94 4.40 -10.23
N THR A 243 -11.90 4.79 -10.95
CA THR A 243 -10.76 3.93 -11.28
C THR A 243 -9.58 4.27 -10.38
N THR A 244 -9.12 3.29 -9.60
CA THR A 244 -8.07 3.45 -8.61
C THR A 244 -6.90 2.51 -8.87
N LEU A 245 -5.68 3.06 -8.97
CA LEU A 245 -4.43 2.29 -8.90
C LEU A 245 -3.92 2.32 -7.46
N LYS A 246 -3.85 1.17 -6.79
CA LYS A 246 -3.34 1.03 -5.44
C LYS A 246 -1.94 0.40 -5.47
N LEU A 247 -0.91 1.16 -5.16
CA LEU A 247 0.48 0.72 -5.16
C LEU A 247 0.77 -0.10 -3.91
N LEU A 248 0.95 -1.42 -4.06
CA LEU A 248 1.22 -2.35 -2.95
C LEU A 248 2.54 -2.06 -2.24
N PRO A 249 2.70 -2.51 -0.97
CA PRO A 249 3.97 -2.43 -0.26
C PRO A 249 5.14 -2.97 -1.10
N GLY A 250 6.29 -2.31 -1.02
CA GLY A 250 7.50 -2.55 -1.78
C GLY A 250 7.49 -1.95 -3.18
N SER A 251 6.53 -1.09 -3.51
CA SER A 251 6.52 -0.35 -4.79
C SER A 251 7.65 0.67 -4.81
N VAL A 252 8.31 0.81 -5.96
CA VAL A 252 9.40 1.78 -6.16
C VAL A 252 9.10 2.70 -7.34
N LYS A 253 9.91 3.75 -7.50
CA LYS A 253 9.78 4.70 -8.61
C LYS A 253 9.84 3.98 -9.96
N ALA A 254 8.76 4.08 -10.72
CA ALA A 254 8.62 3.46 -12.04
C ALA A 254 9.40 4.24 -13.12
N THR A 255 9.67 3.61 -14.27
CA THR A 255 10.23 4.32 -15.42
C THR A 255 9.20 5.28 -15.99
N SER A 256 7.98 4.81 -16.19
CA SER A 256 6.87 5.66 -16.61
C SER A 256 5.51 5.15 -16.14
N LEU A 257 4.60 6.08 -15.84
CA LEU A 257 3.21 5.79 -15.51
C LEU A 257 2.29 6.61 -16.42
N ASN A 258 1.47 5.93 -17.22
CA ASN A 258 0.41 6.55 -17.98
C ASN A 258 -0.92 6.27 -17.27
N LEU A 259 -1.42 7.28 -16.58
CA LEU A 259 -2.56 7.23 -15.68
C LEU A 259 -3.73 8.09 -16.17
N THR A 260 -3.81 8.38 -17.47
CA THR A 260 -4.86 9.28 -18.01
C THR A 260 -6.29 8.74 -17.86
N THR A 261 -6.43 7.47 -17.46
CA THR A 261 -7.71 6.80 -17.21
C THR A 261 -7.86 6.33 -15.78
N PHE A 262 -7.01 6.80 -14.87
CA PHE A 262 -7.21 6.62 -13.44
C PHE A 262 -7.72 7.93 -12.84
N ASP A 263 -8.71 7.83 -11.97
CA ASP A 263 -9.19 8.96 -11.17
C ASP A 263 -8.30 9.15 -9.93
N ARG A 264 -7.78 8.05 -9.38
CA ARG A 264 -6.95 8.02 -8.17
C ARG A 264 -5.77 7.06 -8.26
N VAL A 265 -4.67 7.46 -7.63
CA VAL A 265 -3.58 6.57 -7.23
C VAL A 265 -3.54 6.54 -5.71
N LEU A 266 -3.60 5.36 -5.10
CA LEU A 266 -3.44 5.15 -3.67
C LEU A 266 -2.04 4.61 -3.40
N CYS A 267 -1.23 5.37 -2.68
CA CYS A 267 0.10 4.96 -2.25
C CYS A 267 0.07 4.41 -0.83
N ASN A 268 0.90 3.42 -0.52
CA ASN A 268 1.05 2.97 0.86
C ASN A 268 1.74 4.07 1.68
N ALA A 269 1.06 4.61 2.69
CA ALA A 269 1.59 5.70 3.51
C ALA A 269 2.79 5.32 4.38
N ALA A 270 3.04 4.02 4.61
CA ALA A 270 4.26 3.57 5.30
C ALA A 270 5.53 3.71 4.43
N GLU A 271 5.38 3.80 3.11
CA GLU A 271 6.50 3.79 2.15
C GLU A 271 6.64 5.09 1.37
N TRP A 272 5.54 5.83 1.23
CA TRP A 272 5.48 7.06 0.46
C TRP A 272 5.13 8.22 1.40
N PRO A 273 5.99 9.26 1.52
CA PRO A 273 5.72 10.41 2.39
C PRO A 273 4.46 11.15 1.95
N ALA A 274 3.82 11.88 2.86
CA ALA A 274 2.61 12.65 2.54
C ALA A 274 2.83 13.73 1.46
N SER A 275 4.08 14.19 1.31
CA SER A 275 4.53 15.10 0.27
C SER A 275 4.70 14.46 -1.11
N THR A 276 4.48 13.14 -1.24
CA THR A 276 4.62 12.43 -2.51
C THR A 276 3.72 13.06 -3.57
N GLU A 277 4.34 13.61 -4.60
CA GLU A 277 3.67 14.09 -5.79
C GLU A 277 3.66 13.01 -6.86
N LEU A 278 2.88 13.21 -7.94
CA LEU A 278 2.87 12.26 -9.05
C LEU A 278 4.29 12.04 -9.58
N SER A 279 5.07 13.10 -9.78
CA SER A 279 6.46 13.02 -10.28
C SER A 279 7.42 12.16 -9.44
N ASP A 280 7.06 11.82 -8.21
CA ASP A 280 7.83 10.92 -7.37
C ASP A 280 7.58 9.46 -7.71
N LEU A 281 6.39 9.14 -8.24
CA LEU A 281 5.97 7.77 -8.59
C LEU A 281 6.65 7.25 -9.86
N ALA A 282 7.08 8.13 -10.78
CA ALA A 282 7.73 7.73 -12.03
C ALA A 282 8.59 8.83 -12.66
N ASN A 283 9.54 8.44 -13.52
CA ASN A 283 10.35 9.41 -14.28
C ASN A 283 9.57 10.13 -15.39
N ALA A 284 8.56 9.48 -15.96
CA ALA A 284 7.68 10.08 -16.97
C ALA A 284 6.22 9.76 -16.64
N ILE A 285 5.39 10.80 -16.47
CA ILE A 285 3.98 10.63 -16.08
C ILE A 285 3.07 11.41 -17.01
N THR A 286 1.98 10.78 -17.41
CA THR A 286 0.84 11.44 -18.04
C THR A 286 -0.40 11.06 -17.26
N SER A 287 -1.01 12.01 -16.56
CA SER A 287 -2.06 11.70 -15.57
C SER A 287 -3.04 12.85 -15.41
N THR A 288 -4.29 12.51 -15.11
CA THR A 288 -5.30 13.39 -14.48
C THR A 288 -5.67 12.90 -13.09
N ALA A 289 -5.05 11.82 -12.62
CA ALA A 289 -5.36 11.16 -11.36
C ALA A 289 -4.96 12.04 -10.17
N THR A 290 -5.74 11.95 -9.10
CA THR A 290 -5.36 12.49 -7.78
C THR A 290 -4.56 11.46 -7.00
N ILE A 291 -3.60 11.90 -6.18
CA ILE A 291 -2.94 11.00 -5.23
C ILE A 291 -3.75 10.97 -3.95
N GLY A 292 -4.00 9.75 -3.46
CA GLY A 292 -4.38 9.48 -2.10
C GLY A 292 -3.41 8.49 -1.49
N PHE A 293 -3.61 8.19 -0.21
CA PHE A 293 -2.82 7.22 0.49
C PHE A 293 -3.72 6.19 1.15
N TYR A 294 -3.21 5.00 1.37
CA TYR A 294 -3.90 3.93 2.04
C TYR A 294 -2.97 3.19 2.99
N GLY A 295 -3.58 2.32 3.78
CA GLY A 295 -2.92 1.58 4.83
C GLY A 295 -3.13 2.29 6.17
N PRO A 296 -3.24 1.53 7.26
CA PRO A 296 -3.20 2.11 8.58
C PRO A 296 -1.81 2.70 8.79
N ALA A 297 -1.71 4.00 8.60
CA ALA A 297 -0.47 4.72 8.84
C ALA A 297 -0.72 5.73 9.94
N ILE A 298 0.17 5.66 10.92
CA ILE A 298 0.41 6.76 11.82
C ILE A 298 1.36 7.70 11.12
N ARG A 299 0.98 8.97 11.05
CA ARG A 299 1.81 10.04 10.54
C ARG A 299 2.27 10.90 11.69
N VAL A 300 3.52 11.32 11.63
CA VAL A 300 4.09 12.36 12.48
C VAL A 300 4.31 13.54 11.55
N ASN A 301 3.49 14.59 11.68
CA ASN A 301 3.61 15.80 10.88
C ASN A 301 4.18 16.91 11.77
N LEU A 302 5.17 17.63 11.27
CA LEU A 302 5.72 18.82 11.92
C LEU A 302 5.10 20.05 11.26
N ALA A 303 4.71 21.04 12.06
CA ALA A 303 4.30 22.35 11.52
C ALA A 303 5.50 23.04 10.85
N ASP A 304 6.66 22.96 11.50
CA ASP A 304 7.95 23.41 11.00
C ASP A 304 8.96 22.27 11.13
N ASP A 305 9.72 21.99 10.06
CA ASP A 305 10.78 20.98 10.02
C ASP A 305 12.12 21.47 10.59
N SER A 306 12.17 22.73 11.02
CA SER A 306 13.28 23.36 11.72
C SER A 306 12.79 24.18 12.91
N VAL A 307 13.54 24.17 14.01
CA VAL A 307 13.24 24.95 15.22
C VAL A 307 14.53 25.52 15.82
N ASP A 308 14.48 26.76 16.31
CA ASP A 308 15.60 27.37 17.04
C ASP A 308 15.71 26.80 18.46
N LYS A 309 16.91 26.89 19.06
CA LYS A 309 17.09 26.57 20.49
C LYS A 309 16.16 27.44 21.34
N GLY A 310 15.45 26.82 22.29
CA GLY A 310 14.46 27.48 23.14
C GLY A 310 13.07 27.68 22.49
N ALA A 311 12.93 27.47 21.18
CA ALA A 311 11.66 27.59 20.48
C ALA A 311 10.90 26.25 20.46
N SER A 312 9.61 26.30 20.12
CA SER A 312 8.72 25.13 20.00
C SER A 312 8.18 24.97 18.59
N THR A 313 8.01 23.72 18.16
CA THR A 313 7.25 23.36 16.95
C THR A 313 6.04 22.50 17.33
N THR A 314 4.98 22.59 16.53
CA THR A 314 3.80 21.74 16.69
C THR A 314 4.03 20.41 15.99
N VAL A 315 3.79 19.31 16.70
CA VAL A 315 3.80 17.96 16.13
C VAL A 315 2.38 17.40 16.17
N THR A 316 1.92 16.92 15.02
CA THR A 316 0.59 16.29 14.87
C THR A 316 0.75 14.82 14.56
N ILE A 317 0.12 13.97 15.37
CA ILE A 317 -0.03 12.55 15.09
C ILE A 317 -1.37 12.34 14.40
N SER A 318 -1.38 11.71 13.23
CA SER A 318 -2.61 11.45 12.46
C SER A 318 -2.72 9.97 12.10
N ALA A 319 -3.95 9.47 12.02
CA ALA A 319 -4.29 8.17 11.43
C ALA A 319 -4.91 8.38 10.05
N LEU A 320 -4.64 7.48 9.10
CA LEU A 320 -5.36 7.47 7.84
C LEU A 320 -6.64 6.64 7.89
N ASP A 321 -6.58 5.44 8.45
CA ASP A 321 -7.69 4.48 8.41
C ASP A 321 -7.47 3.37 9.45
N LEU A 322 -7.79 3.66 10.71
CA LEU A 322 -7.82 2.65 11.77
C LEU A 322 -9.27 2.17 11.93
N SER A 323 -9.55 0.90 11.71
CA SER A 323 -10.91 0.36 11.85
C SER A 323 -11.07 -0.53 13.07
N GLY A 324 -12.27 -0.56 13.64
CA GLY A 324 -12.60 -1.43 14.78
C GLY A 324 -11.80 -1.14 16.06
N VAL A 325 -11.38 0.12 16.26
CA VAL A 325 -10.54 0.54 17.37
C VAL A 325 -11.35 0.62 18.66
N SER A 326 -11.04 -0.25 19.62
CA SER A 326 -11.57 -0.24 20.99
C SER A 326 -10.59 0.40 21.97
N SER A 327 -9.28 0.31 21.72
CA SER A 327 -8.26 1.02 22.48
C SER A 327 -7.04 1.38 21.63
N LEU A 328 -6.36 2.44 22.03
CA LEU A 328 -5.10 2.90 21.47
C LEU A 328 -4.08 3.09 22.60
N TYR A 329 -2.84 2.70 22.33
CA TYR A 329 -1.67 3.10 23.10
C TYR A 329 -0.71 3.82 22.16
N PHE A 330 -0.20 4.98 22.58
CA PHE A 330 0.74 5.79 21.84
C PHE A 330 2.07 5.79 22.60
N ASN A 331 3.18 5.64 21.88
CA ASN A 331 4.52 5.83 22.41
C ASN A 331 5.29 6.77 21.47
N ILE A 332 5.55 7.99 21.94
CA ILE A 332 6.28 9.02 21.22
C ILE A 332 7.75 8.96 21.64
N SER A 333 8.62 8.62 20.70
CA SER A 333 10.07 8.58 20.91
C SER A 333 10.71 9.83 20.33
N TYR A 334 11.50 10.50 21.17
CA TYR A 334 12.27 11.70 20.84
C TYR A 334 13.51 11.76 21.75
N ASP A 335 14.48 12.64 21.44
CA ASP A 335 15.63 12.85 22.32
C ASP A 335 15.24 13.76 23.49
N GLU A 336 14.87 13.17 24.62
CA GLU A 336 14.51 13.90 25.84
C GLU A 336 15.65 14.74 26.42
N THR A 337 16.90 14.49 26.01
CA THR A 337 18.03 15.34 26.40
C THR A 337 18.04 16.66 25.63
N LYS A 338 17.41 16.70 24.46
CA LYS A 338 17.37 17.86 23.54
C LYS A 338 16.04 18.57 23.49
N PHE A 339 14.95 17.88 23.82
CA PHE A 339 13.60 18.46 23.73
C PHE A 339 12.83 18.36 25.05
N ASN A 340 11.95 19.34 25.28
CA ASN A 340 10.89 19.26 26.26
C ASN A 340 9.57 18.98 25.52
N LEU A 341 8.96 17.83 25.81
CA LEU A 341 7.61 17.54 25.35
C LEU A 341 6.59 18.27 26.23
N LYS A 342 5.71 19.07 25.63
CA LYS A 342 4.57 19.66 26.33
C LYS A 342 3.34 18.75 26.21
N SER A 343 2.40 18.90 27.14
CA SER A 343 1.17 18.11 27.16
C SER A 343 0.42 18.17 25.83
N PRO A 344 -0.19 17.06 25.37
CA PRO A 344 -0.88 17.02 24.11
C PRO A 344 -2.28 17.63 24.19
N ALA A 345 -2.78 18.09 23.06
CA ALA A 345 -4.19 18.30 22.81
C ALA A 345 -4.72 17.14 21.96
N TYR A 346 -5.73 16.43 22.46
CA TYR A 346 -6.41 15.39 21.69
C TYR A 346 -7.34 16.02 20.66
N SER A 347 -7.52 15.37 19.51
CA SER A 347 -8.46 15.79 18.49
C SER A 347 -9.88 15.29 18.76
N ASP A 348 -10.83 15.85 18.00
CA ASP A 348 -12.22 15.40 17.94
C ASP A 348 -12.34 13.90 17.58
N ALA A 349 -11.38 13.35 16.83
CA ALA A 349 -11.37 11.93 16.46
C ALA A 349 -11.22 11.01 17.69
N LEU A 350 -10.67 11.54 18.78
CA LEU A 350 -10.55 10.84 20.06
C LEU A 350 -11.58 11.33 21.09
N ASP A 351 -12.43 12.30 20.79
CA ASP A 351 -13.37 12.89 21.77
C ASP A 351 -14.50 11.96 22.20
N SER A 352 -14.78 10.92 21.43
CA SER A 352 -15.68 9.83 21.83
C SER A 352 -15.07 8.86 22.84
N ALA A 353 -13.81 9.03 23.22
CA ALA A 353 -13.13 8.15 24.18
C ALA A 353 -13.67 8.33 25.60
N ASP A 354 -13.85 7.20 26.28
CA ASP A 354 -14.27 7.16 27.69
C ASP A 354 -13.09 7.47 28.62
N ILE A 355 -11.89 7.07 28.23
CA ILE A 355 -10.67 7.20 29.03
C ILE A 355 -9.56 7.74 28.14
N LYS A 356 -8.89 8.80 28.62
CA LYS A 356 -7.66 9.36 28.06
C LYS A 356 -6.66 9.55 29.20
N GLY A 357 -5.41 9.13 29.02
CA GLY A 357 -4.38 9.23 30.05
C GLY A 357 -3.00 9.52 29.46
N ASP A 358 -2.27 10.41 30.12
CA ASP A 358 -0.83 10.62 29.96
C ASP A 358 -0.13 9.78 31.03
N LEU A 359 0.65 8.78 30.60
CA LEU A 359 1.33 7.86 31.49
C LEU A 359 2.73 8.37 31.91
N ALA A 360 3.19 9.48 31.30
CA ALA A 360 4.53 10.09 31.31
C ALA A 360 5.43 9.72 30.12
N GLY A 361 6.37 10.61 29.79
CA GLY A 361 7.48 10.32 28.88
C GLY A 361 7.10 10.13 27.41
N GLY A 362 5.96 10.67 26.97
CA GLY A 362 5.48 10.48 25.59
C GLY A 362 4.56 9.26 25.42
N GLU A 363 4.16 8.61 26.51
CA GLU A 363 3.23 7.48 26.50
C GLU A 363 1.80 7.93 26.80
N TYR A 364 0.85 7.55 25.94
CA TYR A 364 -0.57 7.90 26.10
C TYR A 364 -1.48 6.70 25.86
N VAL A 365 -2.62 6.68 26.53
CA VAL A 365 -3.65 5.64 26.38
C VAL A 365 -5.01 6.24 26.12
N VAL A 366 -5.76 5.60 25.23
CA VAL A 366 -7.13 5.96 24.88
C VAL A 366 -7.99 4.70 24.81
N ALA A 367 -9.19 4.73 25.39
CA ALA A 367 -10.14 3.63 25.29
C ALA A 367 -11.55 4.14 24.95
N PHE A 368 -12.27 3.38 24.13
CA PHE A 368 -13.60 3.73 23.63
C PHE A 368 -14.68 2.80 24.20
N ALA A 369 -15.89 3.32 24.40
CA ALA A 369 -17.05 2.55 24.86
C ALA A 369 -17.45 1.42 23.90
N SER A 370 -17.16 1.62 22.62
CA SER A 370 -17.45 0.70 21.51
C SER A 370 -16.40 0.89 20.41
N PRO A 371 -16.14 -0.12 19.57
CA PRO A 371 -15.20 0.00 18.46
C PRO A 371 -15.49 1.22 17.57
N GLN A 372 -14.46 1.99 17.23
CA GLN A 372 -14.52 3.17 16.37
C GLN A 372 -13.70 2.96 15.09
N ASP A 373 -14.13 3.60 14.00
CA ASP A 373 -13.28 3.81 12.83
C ASP A 373 -12.72 5.23 12.90
N ILE A 374 -11.40 5.36 12.88
CA ILE A 374 -10.67 6.59 13.18
C ILE A 374 -9.80 6.98 11.99
N THR A 375 -10.00 8.22 11.52
CA THR A 375 -9.22 8.86 10.46
C THR A 375 -8.98 10.33 10.83
N GLY A 376 -7.90 10.90 10.30
CA GLY A 376 -7.49 12.28 10.55
C GLY A 376 -6.53 12.43 11.73
N ASP A 377 -6.39 13.64 12.22
CA ASP A 377 -5.53 13.95 13.36
C ASP A 377 -6.03 13.24 14.61
N LEU A 378 -5.11 12.68 15.39
CA LEU A 378 -5.38 12.01 16.65
C LEU A 378 -5.04 12.94 17.82
N MET A 379 -3.85 13.54 17.79
CA MET A 379 -3.40 14.47 18.80
C MET A 379 -2.33 15.39 18.27
N THR A 380 -2.20 16.56 18.91
CA THR A 380 -1.13 17.52 18.68
C THR A 380 -0.36 17.76 19.97
N PHE A 381 0.92 18.04 19.90
CA PHE A 381 1.73 18.45 21.04
C PHE A 381 2.78 19.47 20.60
N GLN A 382 3.30 20.22 21.56
CA GLN A 382 4.44 21.11 21.33
C GLN A 382 5.72 20.39 21.73
N LEU A 383 6.72 20.44 20.86
CA LEU A 383 8.06 19.98 21.13
C LEU A 383 9.00 21.18 21.14
N GLU A 384 9.54 21.50 22.32
CA GLU A 384 10.42 22.64 22.55
C GLU A 384 11.88 22.18 22.52
N ALA A 385 12.71 22.74 21.64
CA ALA A 385 14.15 22.51 21.69
C ALA A 385 14.73 23.20 22.93
N LYS A 386 15.58 22.52 23.70
CA LYS A 386 16.22 23.13 24.87
C LYS A 386 17.26 24.16 24.44
N ASP A 387 17.48 25.16 25.30
CA ASP A 387 18.49 26.21 25.07
C ASP A 387 19.91 25.66 24.86
N ASP A 388 20.22 24.51 25.48
CA ASP A 388 21.51 23.83 25.40
C ASP A 388 21.53 22.65 24.41
N ALA A 389 20.47 22.49 23.62
CA ALA A 389 20.43 21.46 22.59
C ALA A 389 21.51 21.72 21.53
N ALA A 390 22.16 20.64 21.07
CA ALA A 390 23.14 20.78 20.01
C ALA A 390 22.39 20.98 18.68
N ALA A 391 22.92 21.80 17.78
CA ALA A 391 22.39 21.89 16.43
C ALA A 391 22.52 20.54 15.71
N GLY A 392 21.57 20.23 14.83
CA GLY A 392 21.56 18.98 14.05
C GLY A 392 20.17 18.45 13.77
N GLU A 393 20.11 17.32 13.07
CA GLU A 393 18.87 16.62 12.73
C GLU A 393 18.52 15.58 13.80
N TYR A 394 17.26 15.57 14.21
CA TYR A 394 16.73 14.67 15.24
C TYR A 394 15.47 13.98 14.72
N GLN A 395 15.39 12.67 14.92
CA GLN A 395 14.21 11.90 14.54
C GLN A 395 13.16 11.93 15.65
N ILE A 396 11.92 12.25 15.28
CA ILE A 396 10.74 12.11 16.13
C ILE A 396 9.92 10.96 15.58
N SER A 397 9.56 9.99 16.41
CA SER A 397 8.73 8.86 15.99
C SER A 397 7.58 8.60 16.94
N CYS A 398 6.54 7.95 16.44
CA CYS A 398 5.39 7.54 17.23
C CYS A 398 5.04 6.11 16.85
N VAL A 399 4.88 5.25 17.85
CA VAL A 399 4.27 3.93 17.72
C VAL A 399 2.84 4.00 18.26
N VAL A 400 1.90 3.43 17.53
CA VAL A 400 0.51 3.26 17.98
C VAL A 400 0.14 1.79 17.97
N GLU A 401 -0.28 1.30 19.12
CA GLU A 401 -0.77 -0.04 19.33
C GLU A 401 -2.29 -0.02 19.44
N VAL A 402 -2.97 -0.88 18.68
CA VAL A 402 -4.43 -0.97 18.61
C VAL A 402 -4.91 -2.22 19.33
N ASN A 403 -5.93 -2.07 20.18
CA ASN A 403 -6.63 -3.17 20.85
C ASN A 403 -5.69 -4.08 21.66
N GLY A 404 -4.81 -3.48 22.47
CA GLY A 404 -3.89 -4.20 23.36
C GLY A 404 -4.59 -5.20 24.28
N THR A 405 -4.12 -6.45 24.30
CA THR A 405 -4.52 -7.46 25.28
C THR A 405 -3.31 -7.94 26.07
N VAL A 406 -3.47 -8.17 27.38
CA VAL A 406 -2.38 -8.69 28.21
C VAL A 406 -2.52 -10.19 28.39
N VAL A 407 -1.51 -10.95 27.95
CA VAL A 407 -1.39 -12.39 28.16
C VAL A 407 -0.10 -12.66 28.89
N ASP A 408 -0.17 -13.32 30.05
CA ASP A 408 0.99 -13.64 30.90
C ASP A 408 1.87 -12.42 31.27
N GLY A 409 1.26 -11.24 31.38
CA GLY A 409 1.95 -9.98 31.71
C GLY A 409 2.66 -9.32 30.53
N VAL A 410 2.48 -9.83 29.31
CA VAL A 410 2.99 -9.24 28.07
C VAL A 410 1.84 -8.62 27.30
N ASN A 411 2.04 -7.41 26.77
CA ASN A 411 1.06 -6.77 25.90
C ASN A 411 1.12 -7.37 24.49
N HIS A 412 -0.05 -7.69 23.95
CA HIS A 412 -0.27 -8.24 22.62
C HIS A 412 -1.31 -7.36 21.90
N PRO A 413 -0.87 -6.29 21.23
CA PRO A 413 -1.76 -5.51 20.38
C PRO A 413 -2.20 -6.33 19.17
N GLU A 414 -3.42 -6.10 18.71
CA GLU A 414 -3.90 -6.68 17.45
C GLU A 414 -3.11 -6.12 16.27
N HIS A 415 -2.80 -4.82 16.33
CA HIS A 415 -2.00 -4.14 15.33
C HIS A 415 -1.05 -3.13 15.96
N THR A 416 0.12 -2.95 15.34
CA THR A 416 1.10 -1.93 15.70
C THR A 416 1.47 -1.14 14.45
N TYR A 417 1.41 0.17 14.57
CA TYR A 417 1.71 1.12 13.51
C TYR A 417 2.79 2.09 13.97
N SER A 418 3.59 2.62 13.05
CA SER A 418 4.63 3.58 13.38
C SER A 418 4.72 4.69 12.33
N GLY A 419 4.99 5.91 12.78
CA GLY A 419 5.33 7.05 11.93
C GLY A 419 6.58 7.76 12.46
N SER A 420 7.28 8.50 11.60
CA SER A 420 8.40 9.35 12.02
C SER A 420 8.59 10.56 11.11
N ALA A 421 9.20 11.62 11.66
CA ALA A 421 9.66 12.81 10.95
C ALA A 421 11.05 13.21 11.44
N MET A 422 11.78 13.98 10.62
CA MET A 422 13.05 14.61 10.99
C MET A 422 12.79 16.07 11.35
N LEU A 423 13.31 16.50 12.49
CA LEU A 423 13.28 17.88 12.97
C LEU A 423 14.71 18.38 13.11
N THR A 424 15.02 19.52 12.51
CA THR A 424 16.32 20.18 12.61
C THR A 424 16.30 21.18 13.76
N ILE A 425 17.28 21.09 14.68
CA ILE A 425 17.58 22.17 15.61
C ILE A 425 18.61 23.09 14.95
N GLY A 426 18.21 24.34 14.73
CA GLY A 426 19.08 25.38 14.20
C GLY A 426 20.14 25.84 15.20
N ASN A 427 21.03 26.72 14.75
CA ASN A 427 21.91 27.45 15.65
C ASN A 427 21.09 28.39 16.55
N THR A 428 21.69 28.86 17.65
CA THR A 428 21.03 29.83 18.54
C THR A 428 20.54 31.03 17.72
N LEU A 429 19.26 31.38 17.80
CA LEU A 429 18.71 32.51 17.03
C LEU A 429 19.48 33.79 17.37
N GLY A 430 20.03 34.46 16.35
CA GLY A 430 20.89 35.62 16.55
C GLY A 430 22.39 35.32 16.50
N ASP A 431 22.83 34.07 16.66
CA ASP A 431 24.23 33.67 16.51
C ASP A 431 24.51 33.34 15.04
N LEU A 432 25.03 34.33 14.33
CA LEU A 432 25.27 34.27 12.89
C LEU A 432 26.68 33.86 12.55
N ASN A 433 27.59 33.97 13.52
CA ASN A 433 28.99 33.64 13.34
C ASN A 433 29.34 32.21 13.79
N GLY A 434 28.43 31.56 14.54
CA GLY A 434 28.51 30.16 14.96
C GLY A 434 29.40 29.93 16.18
N ASP A 435 29.54 30.92 17.06
CA ASP A 435 30.33 30.81 18.30
C ASP A 435 29.49 30.53 19.56
N ASP A 436 28.21 30.20 19.37
CA ASP A 436 27.20 29.92 20.40
C ASP A 436 26.91 31.12 21.32
N VAL A 437 27.29 32.35 20.94
CA VAL A 437 27.07 33.57 21.73
C VAL A 437 26.44 34.65 20.86
N VAL A 438 25.22 35.07 21.19
CA VAL A 438 24.58 36.20 20.50
C VAL A 438 25.15 37.52 21.02
N ASP A 439 26.03 38.15 20.25
CA ASP A 439 26.68 39.41 20.60
C ASP A 439 26.80 40.43 19.45
N GLU A 440 27.61 41.48 19.64
CA GLU A 440 27.79 42.53 18.63
C GLU A 440 28.48 42.01 17.36
N ASN A 441 29.24 40.92 17.43
CA ASN A 441 29.86 40.30 16.26
C ASN A 441 28.81 39.72 15.32
N ASP A 442 27.69 39.21 15.82
CA ASP A 442 26.60 38.74 14.98
C ASP A 442 25.87 39.88 14.28
N ALA A 443 25.64 41.00 14.97
CA ALA A 443 25.12 42.20 14.35
C ALA A 443 26.05 42.70 13.22
N VAL A 444 27.36 42.65 13.45
CA VAL A 444 28.36 42.96 12.41
C VAL A 444 28.33 41.93 11.29
N TYR A 445 28.15 40.64 11.59
CA TYR A 445 28.01 39.57 10.61
C TYR A 445 26.80 39.82 9.70
N LEU A 446 25.63 40.12 10.28
CA LEU A 446 24.42 40.44 9.53
C LEU A 446 24.62 41.68 8.66
N LEU A 447 25.26 42.72 9.19
CA LEU A 447 25.61 43.89 8.40
C LEU A 447 26.52 43.53 7.22
N LEU A 448 27.53 42.68 7.44
CA LEU A 448 28.43 42.21 6.38
C LEU A 448 27.68 41.36 5.33
N TYR A 449 26.70 40.55 5.73
CA TYR A 449 25.84 39.79 4.82
C TYR A 449 25.13 40.73 3.83
N THR A 450 24.59 41.87 4.28
CA THR A 450 23.92 42.84 3.38
C THR A 450 24.82 43.40 2.27
N PHE A 451 26.15 43.37 2.47
CA PHE A 451 27.13 43.78 1.46
C PHE A 451 27.80 42.60 0.74
N ARG A 452 27.91 41.43 1.38
CA ARG A 452 28.77 40.31 0.99
C ARG A 452 28.14 38.95 1.32
N ALA A 453 26.90 38.75 0.91
CA ALA A 453 26.14 37.52 1.17
C ALA A 453 26.90 36.22 0.81
N SER A 454 27.72 36.22 -0.25
CA SER A 454 28.46 35.02 -0.68
C SER A 454 29.60 34.59 0.26
N THR A 455 30.13 35.51 1.09
CA THR A 455 31.23 35.20 2.02
C THR A 455 30.81 35.25 3.49
N HIS A 456 29.58 35.68 3.76
CA HIS A 456 28.96 35.70 5.09
C HIS A 456 27.56 35.11 4.97
N PRO A 457 27.41 33.87 4.50
CA PRO A 457 26.09 33.28 4.35
C PRO A 457 25.41 33.16 5.71
N ILE A 458 24.10 33.44 5.75
CA ILE A 458 23.31 33.20 6.97
C ILE A 458 23.32 31.69 7.27
N PRO A 459 23.58 31.27 8.52
CA PRO A 459 23.45 29.87 8.91
C PRO A 459 22.06 29.32 8.59
N GLU A 460 22.02 28.06 8.15
CA GLU A 460 20.77 27.41 7.78
C GLU A 460 19.78 27.39 8.97
N GLY A 461 18.50 27.68 8.67
CA GLY A 461 17.43 27.71 9.67
C GLY A 461 17.17 29.07 10.33
N GLN A 462 18.05 30.08 10.18
CA GLN A 462 17.81 31.39 10.81
C GLN A 462 17.01 32.37 9.93
N ASN A 463 15.91 32.88 10.47
CA ASN A 463 15.23 34.06 9.93
C ASN A 463 15.84 35.34 10.53
N VAL A 464 16.48 36.15 9.68
CA VAL A 464 17.25 37.33 10.08
C VAL A 464 16.57 38.67 9.75
N ASP A 465 15.28 38.65 9.38
CA ASP A 465 14.40 39.83 9.32
C ASP A 465 13.87 40.14 10.73
N TYR A 466 14.76 40.58 11.61
CA TYR A 466 14.47 40.72 13.04
C TYR A 466 13.50 41.86 13.36
N ASN A 467 13.36 42.85 12.47
CA ASN A 467 12.38 43.92 12.65
C ASN A 467 11.01 43.60 12.00
N ASN A 468 10.91 42.48 11.27
CA ASN A 468 9.73 42.01 10.53
C ASN A 468 9.18 43.03 9.51
N ASP A 469 10.05 43.77 8.83
CA ASP A 469 9.65 44.71 7.77
C ASP A 469 9.57 44.06 6.39
N GLY A 470 9.92 42.78 6.28
CA GLY A 470 9.94 41.98 5.06
C GLY A 470 11.22 42.11 4.24
N VAL A 471 12.23 42.85 4.73
CA VAL A 471 13.46 43.15 4.00
C VAL A 471 14.69 43.03 4.90
N VAL A 472 15.45 41.94 4.72
CA VAL A 472 16.74 41.77 5.42
C VAL A 472 17.75 42.85 4.98
N ASN A 473 18.05 43.80 5.86
CA ASN A 473 18.92 44.93 5.61
C ASN A 473 19.70 45.40 6.87
N SER A 474 20.29 46.60 6.83
CA SER A 474 21.08 47.12 7.95
C SER A 474 20.24 47.41 9.21
N ASP A 475 18.94 47.61 9.06
CA ASP A 475 18.02 47.84 10.17
C ASP A 475 17.88 46.58 11.03
N ASP A 476 17.95 45.38 10.44
CA ASP A 476 18.00 44.11 11.18
C ASP A 476 19.30 43.94 11.96
N ALA A 477 20.43 44.34 11.39
CA ALA A 477 21.70 44.36 12.10
C ALA A 477 21.66 45.33 13.30
N ILE A 478 21.02 46.50 13.14
CA ILE A 478 20.79 47.44 14.24
C ILE A 478 19.82 46.83 15.27
N TYR A 479 18.79 46.12 14.82
CA TYR A 479 17.85 45.43 15.70
C TYR A 479 18.56 44.37 16.56
N LEU A 480 19.35 43.49 15.93
CA LEU A 480 20.14 42.48 16.62
C LEU A 480 21.14 43.11 17.61
N LYS A 481 21.80 44.20 17.21
CA LYS A 481 22.65 44.96 18.13
C LYS A 481 21.87 45.50 19.34
N ASN A 482 20.65 45.99 19.13
CA ASN A 482 19.80 46.49 20.22
C ASN A 482 19.27 45.35 21.10
N TYR A 483 19.00 44.17 20.53
CA TYR A 483 18.67 42.95 21.28
C TYR A 483 19.77 42.61 22.27
N VAL A 484 21.04 42.59 21.85
CA VAL A 484 22.18 42.29 22.74
C VAL A 484 22.21 43.19 23.98
N VAL A 485 21.75 44.45 23.85
CA VAL A 485 21.71 45.42 24.95
C VAL A 485 20.40 45.36 25.74
N ASN A 486 19.28 45.14 25.06
CA ASN A 486 17.94 45.14 25.66
C ASN A 486 17.03 44.07 25.00
N PRO A 487 17.22 42.79 25.37
CA PRO A 487 16.51 41.67 24.73
C PRO A 487 14.99 41.77 24.86
N THR A 488 14.50 42.32 25.97
CA THR A 488 13.05 42.44 26.23
C THR A 488 12.37 43.46 25.33
N GLN A 489 13.07 44.51 24.90
CA GLN A 489 12.51 45.53 24.01
C GLN A 489 12.68 45.18 22.52
N TYR A 490 13.66 44.33 22.21
CA TYR A 490 14.02 43.94 20.84
C TYR A 490 14.07 42.42 20.71
N PRO A 491 12.99 41.68 21.02
CA PRO A 491 13.02 40.22 21.04
C PRO A 491 13.34 39.65 19.65
N LEU A 492 14.26 38.67 19.59
CA LEU A 492 14.43 37.85 18.39
C LEU A 492 13.32 36.78 18.38
N GLY A 493 12.66 36.58 17.23
CA GLY A 493 11.65 35.52 17.07
C GLY A 493 10.20 35.90 17.41
N GLY A 494 9.85 37.19 17.40
CA GLY A 494 8.45 37.61 17.52
C GLY A 494 7.77 37.80 16.16
N ALA A 495 6.68 37.08 15.91
CA ALA A 495 5.61 37.52 15.02
C ALA A 495 4.46 38.13 15.85
#